data_AF-A0A7S1QA56-F1
#
_entry.id   AF-A0A7S1QA56-F1
#
_cell.length_a   1.000
_cell.length_b   1.000
_cell.length_c   1.000
_cell.angle_alpha   90.00
_cell.angle_beta   90.00
_cell.angle_gamma   90.00
#
_symmetry.space_group_name_H-M   'P 1'
#
loop_
_entity.id
_entity.type
_entity.pdbx_description
1 polymer ?
#
loop_
_entity_poly.entity_id
_entity_poly.type
_entity_poly.pdbx_seq_one_letter_code
_entity_poly.pdbx_strand_id
1 'polypeptide(L)'
;SSHFGSSRLAEGRAAHPRFWTAHRPLPPPPPPAAMPSRSAMALRQSLRRAAGALPQQRRFAAAAADPVIARAREMQKTPYDPAKEGKVSAPNYVGWDKEIDEGFTKLQTGPKKGGRPYAEICESALDLIGFTPMVRMSRLRAHLGVECELLGKCEFFNAGGSVKDRIGKRM
;
A
#
# COMPACT_ATOMS: atom_id res chain seq x y z
N SER A 1 15.82 38.09 -50.57
CA SER A 1 15.19 38.47 -51.85
C SER A 1 13.84 37.76 -51.92
N SER A 2 12.78 38.26 -51.28
CA SER A 2 11.96 39.46 -51.57
C SER A 2 10.94 39.23 -52.69
N HIS A 3 9.71 39.71 -52.40
CA HIS A 3 8.54 39.98 -53.25
C HIS A 3 7.53 38.83 -53.48
N PHE A 4 6.20 39.05 -53.42
CA PHE A 4 5.33 40.10 -52.85
C PHE A 4 3.87 39.68 -53.09
N GLY A 5 2.97 40.06 -52.18
CA GLY A 5 1.57 40.39 -52.47
C GLY A 5 0.53 39.25 -52.37
N SER A 6 -0.73 39.49 -52.03
CA SER A 6 -1.43 40.71 -51.61
C SER A 6 -2.87 40.34 -51.18
N SER A 7 -3.32 40.93 -50.07
CA SER A 7 -4.68 41.42 -49.74
C SER A 7 -5.96 40.63 -50.14
N ARG A 8 -6.84 40.39 -49.16
CA ARG A 8 -8.01 41.28 -48.94
C ARG A 8 -8.81 40.93 -47.68
N LEU A 9 -8.97 41.95 -46.85
CA LEU A 9 -10.03 42.10 -45.84
C LEU A 9 -11.39 42.23 -46.52
N ALA A 10 -12.43 41.68 -45.91
CA ALA A 10 -13.82 42.07 -46.17
C ALA A 10 -14.64 41.95 -44.88
N GLU A 11 -14.78 43.08 -44.19
CA GLU A 11 -15.87 43.34 -43.25
C GLU A 11 -17.17 43.54 -44.05
N GLY A 12 -18.29 43.01 -43.55
CA GLY A 12 -19.62 43.23 -44.12
C GLY A 12 -20.69 43.10 -43.03
N ARG A 13 -21.23 44.24 -42.61
CA ARG A 13 -22.23 44.42 -41.55
C ARG A 13 -23.64 43.95 -41.94
N ALA A 14 -24.36 43.56 -40.90
CA ALA A 14 -25.77 43.83 -40.59
C ALA A 14 -26.89 43.22 -41.47
N ALA A 15 -27.66 42.33 -40.85
CA ALA A 15 -29.11 42.29 -40.98
C ALA A 15 -29.73 41.63 -39.72
N HIS A 16 -30.29 42.44 -38.82
CA HIS A 16 -31.41 42.02 -37.97
C HIS A 16 -32.68 42.08 -38.83
N PRO A 17 -33.72 41.26 -38.57
CA PRO A 17 -34.80 41.81 -37.75
C PRO A 17 -35.65 40.81 -36.93
N ARG A 18 -36.36 41.40 -35.96
CA ARG A 18 -37.66 41.01 -35.34
C ARG A 18 -37.68 40.02 -34.17
N PHE A 19 -37.61 40.62 -32.98
CA PHE A 19 -38.60 40.53 -31.90
C PHE A 19 -39.69 39.43 -32.01
N TRP A 20 -39.69 38.52 -31.03
CA TRP A 20 -40.93 38.05 -30.39
C TRP A 20 -40.63 37.63 -28.94
N THR A 21 -40.92 38.53 -28.00
CA THR A 21 -40.92 38.29 -26.56
C THR A 21 -42.22 37.57 -26.17
N ALA A 22 -42.17 36.25 -26.03
CA ALA A 22 -43.24 35.49 -25.39
C ALA A 22 -42.96 35.38 -23.88
N HIS A 23 -43.64 36.21 -23.09
CA HIS A 23 -43.73 36.07 -21.64
C HIS A 23 -44.34 34.71 -21.29
N ARG A 24 -43.55 33.80 -20.70
CA ARG A 24 -44.10 32.63 -20.00
C ARG A 24 -44.58 33.06 -18.60
N PRO A 25 -45.82 32.77 -18.20
CA PRO A 25 -46.26 33.01 -16.83
C PRO A 25 -45.52 32.08 -15.86
N LEU A 26 -45.17 32.60 -14.68
CA LEU A 26 -44.54 31.84 -13.60
C LEU A 26 -45.52 30.77 -13.06
N PRO A 27 -45.04 29.57 -12.71
CA PRO A 27 -45.89 28.54 -12.10
C PRO A 27 -46.39 28.96 -10.71
N PRO A 28 -47.59 28.52 -10.28
CA PRO A 28 -48.10 28.82 -8.96
C PRO A 28 -47.23 28.18 -7.85
N PRO A 29 -47.16 28.80 -6.65
CA PRO A 29 -46.40 28.23 -5.54
C PRO A 29 -47.01 26.90 -5.07
N PRO A 30 -46.18 25.96 -4.60
CA PRO A 30 -46.66 24.67 -4.10
C PRO A 30 -47.52 24.84 -2.83
N PRO A 31 -48.50 23.95 -2.60
CA PRO A 31 -49.31 23.98 -1.38
C PRO A 31 -48.44 23.76 -0.12
N PRO A 32 -48.83 24.29 1.05
CA PRO A 32 -48.08 24.11 2.28
C PRO A 32 -47.93 22.62 2.60
N ALA A 33 -46.70 22.21 2.90
CA ALA A 33 -46.36 20.82 3.17
C ALA A 33 -47.22 20.27 4.31
N ALA A 34 -48.01 19.23 4.00
CA ALA A 34 -48.74 18.48 5.02
C ALA A 34 -47.74 17.90 6.03
N MET A 35 -47.98 18.14 7.32
CA MET A 35 -47.17 17.60 8.40
C MET A 35 -47.08 16.07 8.27
N PRO A 36 -45.88 15.46 8.24
CA PRO A 36 -45.76 14.02 8.12
C PRO A 36 -46.37 13.35 9.34
N SER A 37 -47.17 12.31 9.11
CA SER A 37 -47.82 11.55 10.19
C SER A 37 -46.79 10.97 11.16
N ARG A 38 -47.19 10.77 12.42
CA ARG A 38 -46.32 10.24 13.50
C ARG A 38 -45.59 8.95 13.09
N SER A 39 -46.20 8.13 12.23
CA SER A 39 -45.60 6.91 11.68
C SER A 39 -44.42 7.18 10.73
N ALA A 40 -44.51 8.21 9.89
CA ALA A 40 -43.41 8.61 9.01
C ALA A 40 -42.23 9.22 9.79
N MET A 41 -42.50 9.85 10.94
CA MET A 41 -41.49 10.39 11.84
C MET A 41 -40.74 9.27 12.58
N ALA A 42 -41.45 8.23 13.03
CA ALA A 42 -40.87 7.05 13.65
C ALA A 42 -39.99 6.24 12.67
N LEU A 43 -40.42 6.09 11.42
CA LEU A 43 -39.63 5.44 10.38
C LEU A 43 -38.35 6.23 10.01
N ARG A 44 -38.42 7.56 10.02
CA ARG A 44 -37.22 8.41 9.82
C ARG A 44 -36.26 8.36 11.01
N GLN A 45 -36.75 8.19 12.24
CA GLN A 45 -35.90 8.00 13.43
C GLN A 45 -35.25 6.61 13.44
N SER A 46 -35.95 5.55 13.02
CA SER A 46 -35.38 4.20 12.93
C SER A 46 -34.32 4.08 11.83
N LEU A 47 -34.55 4.71 10.67
CA LEU A 47 -33.56 4.75 9.58
C LEU A 47 -32.31 5.58 9.94
N ARG A 48 -32.43 6.62 10.78
CA ARG A 48 -31.26 7.35 11.30
C ARG A 48 -30.44 6.57 12.32
N ARG A 49 -31.07 5.65 13.07
CA ARG A 49 -30.37 4.74 14.00
C ARG A 49 -29.65 3.60 13.29
N ALA A 50 -30.12 3.18 12.12
CA ALA A 50 -29.47 2.15 11.29
C ALA A 50 -28.23 2.68 10.53
N ALA A 51 -28.08 4.00 10.39
CA ALA A 51 -26.85 4.63 9.89
C ALA A 51 -25.80 4.81 11.00
N GLY A 52 -25.75 3.86 11.95
CA GLY A 52 -24.67 3.75 12.93
C GLY A 52 -23.34 3.71 12.19
N ALA A 53 -22.42 4.58 12.63
CA ALA A 53 -21.17 4.85 11.96
C ALA A 53 -20.46 3.55 11.53
N LEU A 54 -20.25 3.41 10.21
CA LEU A 54 -19.33 2.42 9.70
C LEU A 54 -18.01 2.59 10.46
N PRO A 55 -17.44 1.54 11.06
CA PRO A 55 -16.15 1.66 11.71
C PRO A 55 -15.19 2.14 10.63
N GLN A 56 -14.65 3.36 10.79
CA GLN A 56 -13.58 3.82 9.92
C GLN A 56 -12.50 2.75 10.00
N GLN A 57 -12.34 2.00 8.90
CA GLN A 57 -11.15 1.18 8.71
C GLN A 57 -9.99 2.11 9.03
N ARG A 58 -9.21 1.78 10.06
CA ARG A 58 -7.94 2.43 10.36
C ARG A 58 -7.04 2.20 9.14
N ARG A 59 -7.22 3.03 8.12
CA ARG A 59 -6.25 3.22 7.06
C ARG A 59 -5.03 3.71 7.80
N PHE A 60 -3.93 2.95 7.76
CA PHE A 60 -2.63 3.49 8.12
C PHE A 60 -2.43 4.71 7.23
N ALA A 61 -2.71 5.90 7.77
CA ALA A 61 -2.61 7.14 7.03
C ALA A 61 -1.12 7.32 6.72
N ALA A 62 -0.76 7.46 5.45
CA ALA A 62 0.62 7.75 5.04
C ALA A 62 1.21 8.96 5.80
N ALA A 63 0.36 9.91 6.17
CA ALA A 63 0.70 11.06 7.01
C ALA A 63 1.26 10.69 8.40
N ALA A 64 0.91 9.53 8.97
CA ALA A 64 1.47 9.05 10.24
C ALA A 64 2.85 8.37 10.07
N ALA A 65 3.20 7.93 8.85
CA ALA A 65 4.51 7.38 8.53
C ALA A 65 5.54 8.46 8.19
N ASP A 66 5.11 9.62 7.70
CA ASP A 66 5.98 10.76 7.39
C ASP A 66 6.91 11.19 8.55
N PRO A 67 6.44 11.36 9.81
CA PRO A 67 7.34 11.76 10.89
C PRO A 67 8.38 10.67 11.22
N VAL A 68 8.01 9.39 11.11
CA VAL A 68 8.94 8.26 11.34
C VAL A 68 9.98 8.20 10.22
N ILE A 69 9.57 8.39 8.97
CA ILE A 69 10.46 8.41 7.80
C ILE A 69 11.38 9.63 7.84
N ALA A 70 10.86 10.81 8.20
CA ALA A 70 11.66 12.02 8.37
C ALA A 70 12.70 11.84 9.48
N ARG A 71 12.29 11.28 10.62
CA ARG A 71 13.21 10.97 11.72
C ARG A 71 14.26 9.93 11.32
N ALA A 72 13.89 8.90 10.58
CA ALA A 72 14.84 7.90 10.08
C ALA A 72 15.88 8.52 9.14
N ARG A 73 15.47 9.44 8.25
CA ARG A 73 16.38 10.18 7.36
C ARG A 73 17.32 11.11 8.12
N GLU A 74 16.85 11.73 9.20
CA GLU A 74 17.68 12.54 10.09
C GLU A 74 18.71 11.64 10.82
N MET A 75 18.25 10.55 11.42
CA MET A 75 19.10 9.58 12.13
C MET A 75 20.19 9.00 11.22
N GLN A 76 19.89 8.76 9.95
CA GLN A 76 20.86 8.26 8.97
C GLN A 76 22.01 9.25 8.71
N LYS A 77 21.76 10.56 8.85
CA LYS A 77 22.76 11.62 8.60
C LYS A 77 23.57 12.00 9.83
N THR A 78 23.10 11.62 11.02
CA THR A 78 23.83 11.87 12.26
C THR A 78 25.13 11.07 12.26
N PRO A 79 26.30 11.73 12.32
CA PRO A 79 27.57 11.03 12.44
C PRO A 79 27.67 10.37 13.82
N TYR A 80 28.31 9.21 13.86
CA TYR A 80 28.59 8.49 15.11
C TYR A 80 29.44 9.35 16.04
N ASP A 81 28.94 9.60 17.26
CA ASP A 81 29.66 10.35 18.29
C ASP A 81 30.26 9.37 19.33
N PRO A 82 31.59 9.08 19.27
CA PRO A 82 32.22 8.11 20.15
C PRO A 82 32.19 8.53 21.63
N ALA A 83 31.99 9.81 21.94
CA ALA A 83 31.87 10.29 23.33
C ALA A 83 30.50 9.99 23.93
N LYS A 84 29.44 9.92 23.10
CA LYS A 84 28.06 9.66 23.55
C LYS A 84 27.65 8.19 23.45
N GLU A 85 28.11 7.50 22.41
CA GLU A 85 27.67 6.13 22.07
C GLU A 85 28.62 5.04 22.62
N GLY A 86 29.74 5.45 23.22
CA GLY A 86 30.74 4.54 23.77
C GLY A 86 31.67 3.97 22.70
N LYS A 87 32.53 3.03 23.09
CA LYS A 87 33.41 2.33 22.14
C LYS A 87 32.70 1.05 21.69
N VAL A 88 32.08 1.07 20.51
CA VAL A 88 31.52 -0.15 19.89
C VAL A 88 32.68 -1.06 19.50
N SER A 89 32.98 -2.04 20.35
CA SER A 89 33.91 -3.12 20.04
C SER A 89 33.12 -4.26 19.41
N ALA A 90 33.01 -4.26 18.09
CA ALA A 90 32.65 -5.49 17.39
C ALA A 90 33.76 -6.52 17.68
N PRO A 91 33.43 -7.75 18.13
CA PRO A 91 34.41 -8.82 18.20
C PRO A 91 35.10 -8.94 16.84
N ASN A 92 36.40 -9.21 16.85
CA ASN A 92 37.12 -9.40 15.60
C ASN A 92 36.52 -10.63 14.89
N TYR A 93 35.77 -10.40 13.82
CA TYR A 93 35.07 -11.46 13.11
C TYR A 93 36.11 -12.30 12.37
N VAL A 94 36.49 -13.43 12.95
CA VAL A 94 37.47 -14.38 12.40
C VAL A 94 36.94 -15.18 11.20
N GLY A 95 35.72 -14.88 10.73
CA GLY A 95 35.09 -15.57 9.62
C GLY A 95 34.36 -16.84 10.04
N TRP A 96 34.06 -17.68 9.06
CA TRP A 96 33.55 -19.03 9.28
C TRP A 96 34.73 -19.95 9.54
N ASP A 97 34.96 -20.30 10.79
CA ASP A 97 36.01 -21.24 11.18
C ASP A 97 35.45 -22.67 11.35
N LYS A 98 36.34 -23.64 11.60
CA LYS A 98 35.94 -25.04 11.79
C LYS A 98 35.10 -25.24 13.05
N GLU A 99 35.33 -24.46 14.10
CA GLU A 99 34.58 -24.57 15.36
C GLU A 99 33.12 -24.14 15.17
N ILE A 100 32.90 -23.06 14.44
CA ILE A 100 31.57 -22.58 14.03
C ILE A 100 30.91 -23.62 13.12
N ASP A 101 31.65 -24.22 12.18
CA ASP A 101 31.10 -25.24 11.29
C ASP A 101 30.62 -26.49 12.04
N GLU A 102 31.42 -26.97 12.99
CA GLU A 102 31.06 -28.08 13.87
C GLU A 102 29.88 -27.73 14.77
N GLY A 103 29.87 -26.52 15.35
CA GLY A 103 28.77 -26.00 16.14
C GLY A 103 27.48 -25.92 15.34
N PHE A 104 27.55 -25.37 14.13
CA PHE A 104 26.41 -25.27 13.20
C PHE A 104 25.88 -26.65 12.80
N THR A 105 26.78 -27.60 12.52
CA THR A 105 26.41 -28.98 12.17
C THR A 105 25.68 -29.67 13.33
N LYS A 106 26.15 -29.48 14.57
CA LYS A 106 25.46 -30.00 15.78
C LYS A 106 24.07 -29.37 15.96
N LEU A 107 23.90 -28.10 15.59
CA LEU A 107 22.63 -27.37 15.68
C LEU A 107 21.62 -27.76 14.60
N GLN A 108 22.03 -28.45 13.53
CA GLN A 108 21.10 -29.02 12.55
C GLN A 108 20.42 -30.25 13.16
N THR A 109 19.12 -30.16 13.40
CA THR A 109 18.30 -31.22 13.99
C THR A 109 17.08 -31.47 13.12
N GLY A 110 16.68 -32.74 13.05
CA GLY A 110 15.56 -33.21 12.24
C GLY A 110 15.97 -33.62 10.82
N PRO A 111 15.21 -34.53 10.19
CA PRO A 111 15.50 -35.00 8.84
C PRO A 111 15.30 -33.86 7.83
N LYS A 112 16.30 -33.63 6.96
CA LYS A 112 16.18 -32.76 5.79
C LYS A 112 15.33 -33.45 4.72
N LYS A 113 14.01 -33.55 4.93
CA LYS A 113 13.09 -34.06 3.92
C LYS A 113 12.97 -33.01 2.80
N GLY A 114 13.33 -33.40 1.58
CA GLY A 114 12.99 -32.65 0.38
C GLY A 114 11.49 -32.77 0.07
N GLY A 115 10.89 -31.72 -0.48
CA GLY A 115 9.46 -31.69 -0.84
C GLY A 115 8.57 -31.02 0.22
N ARG A 116 7.39 -30.56 -0.19
CA ARG A 116 6.42 -29.95 0.74
C ARG A 116 6.01 -30.98 1.78
N PRO A 117 6.14 -30.71 3.09
CA PRO A 117 5.96 -31.71 4.13
C PRO A 117 4.49 -32.01 4.41
N TYR A 118 3.57 -31.25 3.82
CA TYR A 118 2.12 -31.41 3.95
C TYR A 118 1.53 -31.78 2.58
N ALA A 119 1.00 -33.01 2.47
CA ALA A 119 0.25 -33.51 1.32
C ALA A 119 -1.28 -33.41 1.51
N GLU A 120 -1.74 -33.22 2.75
CA GLU A 120 -3.16 -33.21 3.15
C GLU A 120 -3.45 -32.09 4.17
N ILE A 121 -4.52 -32.25 4.98
CA ILE A 121 -4.88 -31.35 6.09
C ILE A 121 -3.76 -31.35 7.13
N CYS A 122 -3.32 -30.16 7.55
CA CYS A 122 -2.29 -30.01 8.58
C CYS A 122 -2.91 -30.11 9.98
N GLU A 123 -2.19 -30.72 10.91
CA GLU A 123 -2.62 -30.83 12.32
C GLU A 123 -2.43 -29.51 13.08
N SER A 124 -1.44 -28.71 12.67
CA SER A 124 -1.13 -27.43 13.31
C SER A 124 -0.73 -26.35 12.31
N ALA A 125 -0.97 -25.09 12.67
CA ALA A 125 -0.43 -23.93 11.93
C ALA A 125 1.11 -23.95 11.87
N LEU A 126 1.78 -24.62 12.83
CA LEU A 126 3.23 -24.79 12.83
C LEU A 126 3.72 -25.63 11.63
N ASP A 127 2.88 -26.51 11.09
CA ASP A 127 3.23 -27.31 9.92
C ASP A 127 3.41 -26.40 8.71
N LEU A 128 2.60 -25.35 8.59
CA LEU A 128 2.63 -24.36 7.51
C LEU A 128 3.83 -23.40 7.56
N ILE A 129 4.72 -23.51 8.55
CA ILE A 129 5.96 -22.72 8.64
C ILE A 129 7.05 -23.39 7.80
N GLY A 130 7.58 -22.66 6.81
CA GLY A 130 8.59 -23.14 5.88
C GLY A 130 8.07 -23.35 4.46
N PHE A 131 8.89 -23.95 3.59
CA PHE A 131 8.52 -24.26 2.20
C PHE A 131 7.88 -23.12 1.39
N THR A 132 8.24 -21.89 1.75
CA THR A 132 7.76 -20.65 1.13
C THR A 132 8.14 -20.57 -0.35
N PRO A 133 7.31 -19.94 -1.20
CA PRO A 133 7.56 -19.90 -2.62
C PRO A 133 8.82 -19.08 -2.95
N MET A 134 9.46 -19.47 -4.05
CA MET A 134 10.51 -18.70 -4.70
C MET A 134 9.95 -18.16 -6.00
N VAL A 135 9.92 -16.83 -6.15
CA VAL A 135 9.22 -16.15 -7.24
C VAL A 135 10.20 -15.37 -8.08
N ARG A 136 10.14 -15.57 -9.41
CA ARG A 136 10.97 -14.85 -10.37
C ARG A 136 10.49 -13.40 -10.53
N MET A 137 11.40 -12.44 -10.42
CA MET A 137 11.10 -11.00 -10.50
C MET A 137 11.44 -10.41 -11.87
N SER A 138 10.84 -10.93 -12.94
CA SER A 138 11.19 -10.57 -14.33
C SER A 138 11.02 -9.08 -14.64
N ARG A 139 9.95 -8.44 -14.13
CA ARG A 139 9.67 -7.02 -14.38
C ARG A 139 10.70 -6.10 -13.72
N LEU A 140 11.07 -6.40 -12.47
CA LEU A 140 12.05 -5.62 -11.72
C LEU A 140 13.46 -5.77 -12.31
N ARG A 141 13.82 -7.00 -12.70
CA ARG A 141 15.06 -7.28 -13.44
C ARG A 141 15.18 -6.40 -14.69
N ALA A 142 14.14 -6.36 -15.52
CA ALA A 142 14.13 -5.55 -16.74
C ALA A 142 14.19 -4.04 -16.44
N HIS A 143 13.48 -3.58 -15.41
CA HIS A 143 13.50 -2.17 -15.02
C HIS A 143 14.87 -1.68 -14.54
N LEU A 144 15.61 -2.54 -13.82
CA LEU A 144 16.94 -2.21 -13.29
C LEU A 144 18.10 -2.53 -14.26
N GLY A 145 17.82 -3.13 -15.44
CA GLY A 145 18.85 -3.51 -16.40
C GLY A 145 19.80 -4.61 -15.91
N VAL A 146 19.34 -5.48 -15.00
CA VAL A 146 20.19 -6.49 -14.36
C VAL A 146 20.22 -7.77 -15.19
N GLU A 147 21.43 -8.25 -15.52
CA GLU A 147 21.60 -9.46 -16.34
C GLU A 147 21.30 -10.75 -15.58
N CYS A 148 21.49 -10.79 -14.25
CA CYS A 148 21.29 -11.99 -13.46
C CYS A 148 19.81 -12.33 -13.21
N GLU A 149 19.54 -13.60 -12.87
CA GLU A 149 18.21 -14.04 -12.46
C GLU A 149 17.86 -13.51 -11.07
N LEU A 150 16.83 -12.67 -11.01
CA LEU A 150 16.32 -12.14 -9.76
C LEU A 150 15.20 -13.02 -9.21
N LEU A 151 15.43 -13.60 -8.03
CA LEU A 151 14.49 -14.45 -7.31
C LEU A 151 14.15 -13.84 -5.95
N GLY A 152 12.86 -13.80 -5.64
CA GLY A 152 12.34 -13.44 -4.33
C GLY A 152 12.00 -14.67 -3.51
N LYS A 153 12.59 -14.79 -2.31
CA LYS A 153 12.15 -15.77 -1.32
C LYS A 153 11.04 -15.15 -0.47
N CYS A 154 9.80 -15.60 -0.67
CA CYS A 154 8.61 -14.95 -0.11
C CYS A 154 8.27 -15.46 1.30
N GLU A 155 9.05 -15.06 2.31
CA GLU A 155 8.89 -15.50 3.71
C GLU A 155 7.62 -14.98 4.41
N PHE A 156 6.91 -14.03 3.80
CA PHE A 156 5.63 -13.54 4.31
C PHE A 156 4.48 -14.57 4.15
N PHE A 157 4.72 -15.71 3.50
CA PHE A 157 3.77 -16.82 3.40
C PHE A 157 3.86 -17.83 4.56
N ASN A 158 4.77 -17.65 5.51
CA ASN A 158 4.72 -18.46 6.74
C ASN A 158 3.41 -18.17 7.51
N ALA A 159 2.99 -19.08 8.38
CA ALA A 159 1.73 -18.98 9.12
C ALA A 159 1.56 -17.69 9.94
N GLY A 160 2.65 -17.17 10.53
CA GLY A 160 2.69 -15.90 11.26
C GLY A 160 3.02 -14.69 10.37
N GLY A 161 3.17 -14.90 9.07
CA GLY A 161 3.41 -13.84 8.08
C GLY A 161 4.82 -13.29 8.06
N SER A 162 5.78 -13.96 8.72
CA SER A 162 7.13 -13.43 8.86
C SER A 162 8.22 -14.49 8.72
N VAL A 163 9.44 -14.04 8.41
CA VAL A 163 10.64 -14.91 8.44
C VAL A 163 10.96 -15.41 9.86
N LYS A 164 10.48 -14.72 10.90
CA LYS A 164 10.79 -15.03 12.31
C LYS A 164 10.08 -16.27 12.79
N ASP A 165 9.00 -16.67 12.14
CA ASP A 165 8.25 -17.88 12.42
C ASP A 165 9.14 -19.13 12.35
N ARG A 166 10.16 -19.13 11.47
CA ARG A 166 11.13 -20.23 11.37
C ARG A 166 11.96 -20.42 12.63
N ILE A 167 12.42 -19.31 13.20
CA ILE A 167 13.22 -19.32 14.42
C ILE A 167 12.30 -19.61 15.60
N GLY A 168 11.09 -19.03 15.62
CA GLY A 168 10.08 -19.31 16.64
C GLY A 168 9.65 -20.78 16.70
N LYS A 169 9.58 -21.48 15.56
CA LYS A 169 9.34 -22.94 15.52
C LYS A 169 10.54 -23.77 15.98
N ARG A 170 11.75 -23.19 15.92
CA ARG A 170 13.01 -23.91 16.07
C ARG A 170 13.58 -23.83 17.49
N MET A 171 13.35 -22.71 18.17
CA MET A 171 13.69 -22.47 19.57
C MET A 171 12.74 -23.23 20.50
#